data_AF-A0A7D5RVF4-F1
#
_entry.id   AF-A0A7D5RVF4-F1
#
_cell.length_a   1.000
_cell.length_b   1.000
_cell.length_c   1.000
_cell.angle_alpha   90.00
_cell.angle_beta   90.00
_cell.angle_gamma   90.00
#
_symmetry.space_group_name_H-M   'P 1'
#
loop_
_entity.id
_entity.type
_entity.pdbx_description
1 polymer ?
#
loop_
_entity_poly.entity_id
_entity_poly.type
_entity_poly.pdbx_seq_one_letter_code
_entity_poly.pdbx_strand_id
1 'polypeptide(L)'
;MTPVQTSINPDLSLVDVAHLMLDCGAGFLPVVEDDRLVGVITDRDLVVRGLAENRDATQTPVRELMSIELVCGLAEQSLEDAKALMEEHRIRRLPVIDEQQRLVGVLSRAQLQLPDPPHKDYVKVTFNKTKTDSYGRPHPVKLKSVYITGTRDKDAAVQAALKRAQQDERTNLESVSDKIETESIREGNT
;
A
#
# COMPACT_ATOMS: atom_id res chain seq x y z
N MET A 1 11.19 2.61 2.69
CA MET A 1 10.05 3.56 2.67
C MET A 1 9.34 3.45 1.34
N THR A 2 8.00 3.38 1.28
CA THR A 2 7.30 3.46 -0.02
C THR A 2 7.32 4.92 -0.48
N PRO A 3 7.78 5.24 -1.70
CA PRO A 3 7.78 6.61 -2.21
C PRO A 3 6.35 7.20 -2.26
N VAL A 4 6.27 8.54 -2.23
CA VAL A 4 5.12 9.46 -2.02
C VAL A 4 3.93 9.29 -2.99
N GLN A 5 3.83 8.20 -3.74
CA GLN A 5 2.84 8.01 -4.80
C GLN A 5 1.38 7.86 -4.34
N THR A 6 1.02 8.04 -3.06
CA THR A 6 -0.40 7.93 -2.66
C THR A 6 -0.78 8.82 -1.47
N SER A 7 -0.44 10.10 -1.52
CA SER A 7 -1.18 11.11 -0.75
C SER A 7 -2.34 11.66 -1.56
N ILE A 8 -3.37 12.16 -0.88
CA ILE A 8 -4.58 12.71 -1.50
C ILE A 8 -4.84 14.14 -1.04
N ASN A 9 -5.58 14.90 -1.86
CA ASN A 9 -6.05 16.23 -1.50
C ASN A 9 -7.28 16.14 -0.57
N PRO A 10 -7.43 17.03 0.42
CA PRO A 10 -8.55 17.05 1.37
C PRO A 10 -9.95 17.26 0.77
N ASP A 11 -10.04 17.80 -0.45
CA ASP A 11 -11.30 18.11 -1.14
C ASP A 11 -11.77 16.99 -2.06
N LEU A 12 -11.02 15.89 -2.18
CA LEU A 12 -11.49 14.71 -2.90
C LEU A 12 -12.74 14.15 -2.22
N SER A 13 -13.68 13.70 -3.06
CA SER A 13 -14.89 13.03 -2.59
C SER A 13 -14.57 11.64 -2.04
N LEU A 14 -15.45 11.10 -1.20
CA LEU A 14 -15.26 9.74 -0.66
C LEU A 14 -15.20 8.67 -1.76
N VAL A 15 -15.93 8.86 -2.86
CA VAL A 15 -15.90 7.91 -4.00
C VAL A 15 -14.56 7.98 -4.74
N ASP A 16 -13.99 9.18 -4.92
CA ASP A 16 -12.65 9.32 -5.53
C ASP A 16 -11.59 8.65 -4.66
N VAL A 17 -11.67 8.86 -3.34
CA VAL A 17 -10.79 8.19 -2.38
C VAL A 17 -10.93 6.67 -2.46
N ALA A 18 -12.15 6.14 -2.54
CA ALA A 18 -12.39 4.71 -2.69
C ALA A 18 -11.79 4.14 -3.99
N HIS A 19 -11.90 4.88 -5.10
CA HIS A 19 -11.27 4.49 -6.37
C HIS A 19 -9.75 4.49 -6.27
N LEU A 20 -9.15 5.51 -5.64
CA LEU A 20 -7.69 5.53 -5.40
C LEU A 20 -7.24 4.36 -4.52
N MET A 21 -8.01 4.02 -3.49
CA MET A 21 -7.72 2.85 -2.65
C MET A 21 -7.79 1.53 -3.45
N LEU A 22 -8.73 1.43 -4.38
CA LEU A 22 -8.86 0.28 -5.28
C LEU A 22 -7.68 0.19 -6.26
N ASP A 23 -7.37 1.28 -6.95
CA ASP A 23 -6.36 1.34 -8.00
C ASP A 23 -4.95 1.13 -7.44
N CYS A 24 -4.65 1.74 -6.29
CA CYS A 24 -3.34 1.62 -5.63
C CYS A 24 -3.25 0.43 -4.68
N GLY A 25 -4.35 -0.27 -4.41
CA GLY A 25 -4.42 -1.37 -3.45
C GLY A 25 -4.05 -0.94 -2.02
N ALA A 26 -4.42 0.28 -1.62
CA ALA A 26 -4.01 0.89 -0.37
C ALA A 26 -5.21 1.31 0.50
N GLY A 27 -5.43 0.64 1.63
CA GLY A 27 -6.50 1.00 2.59
C GLY A 27 -6.13 2.10 3.61
N PHE A 28 -5.05 2.85 3.37
CA PHE A 28 -4.59 3.95 4.21
C PHE A 28 -3.92 4.99 3.32
N LEU A 29 -4.43 6.21 3.34
CA LEU A 29 -4.00 7.32 2.50
C LEU A 29 -3.73 8.55 3.37
N PRO A 30 -2.49 9.09 3.35
CA PRO A 30 -2.19 10.41 3.88
C PRO A 30 -2.95 11.51 3.13
N VAL A 31 -3.50 12.47 3.86
CA VAL A 31 -4.15 13.66 3.29
C VAL A 31 -3.18 14.83 3.40
N VAL A 32 -2.88 15.46 2.26
CA VAL A 32 -1.89 16.54 2.15
C VAL A 32 -2.54 17.78 1.57
N GLU A 33 -2.29 18.93 2.20
CA GLU A 33 -2.70 20.26 1.77
C GLU A 33 -1.48 21.17 1.88
N ASP A 34 -1.17 21.94 0.83
CA ASP A 34 0.00 22.83 0.78
C ASP A 34 1.32 22.17 1.23
N ASP A 35 1.60 20.98 0.68
CA ASP A 35 2.75 20.11 0.99
C ASP A 35 2.83 19.60 2.44
N ARG A 36 1.82 19.87 3.27
CA ARG A 36 1.78 19.45 4.67
C ARG A 36 0.82 18.30 4.88
N LEU A 37 1.22 17.35 5.73
CA LEU A 37 0.33 16.30 6.18
C LEU A 37 -0.73 16.89 7.12
N VAL A 38 -1.99 16.93 6.67
CA VAL A 38 -3.11 17.50 7.43
C VAL A 38 -4.05 16.45 8.01
N GLY A 39 -3.94 15.20 7.54
CA GLY A 39 -4.79 14.12 8.03
C GLY A 39 -4.41 12.77 7.46
N VAL A 40 -5.13 11.74 7.89
CA VAL A 40 -5.09 10.40 7.29
C VAL A 40 -6.49 9.85 7.14
N ILE A 41 -6.73 9.04 6.12
CA ILE A 41 -7.99 8.34 5.90
C ILE A 41 -7.75 6.86 5.64
N THR A 42 -8.64 6.00 6.14
CA THR A 42 -8.60 4.55 5.96
C THR A 42 -9.88 4.00 5.37
N ASP A 43 -9.84 2.76 4.85
CA ASP A 43 -11.02 2.01 4.41
C ASP A 43 -12.10 1.94 5.50
N ARG A 44 -11.69 1.76 6.76
CA ARG A 44 -12.57 1.78 7.93
C ARG A 44 -13.28 3.11 8.09
N ASP A 45 -12.61 4.23 7.80
CA ASP A 45 -13.22 5.55 7.92
C ASP A 45 -14.28 5.78 6.86
N LEU A 46 -14.01 5.37 5.61
CA LEU A 46 -15.01 5.39 4.54
C LEU A 46 -16.25 4.57 4.92
N VAL A 47 -16.07 3.42 5.57
CA VAL A 47 -17.18 2.55 5.97
C VAL A 47 -17.92 3.09 7.19
N VAL A 48 -17.21 3.46 8.26
CA VAL A 48 -17.82 3.78 9.56
C VAL A 48 -18.29 5.23 9.63
N ARG A 49 -17.50 6.17 9.10
CA ARG A 49 -17.79 7.61 9.15
C ARG A 49 -18.44 8.14 7.86
N GLY A 50 -18.31 7.40 6.75
CA GLY A 50 -18.96 7.73 5.47
C GLY A 50 -20.25 6.96 5.26
N LEU A 51 -20.12 5.67 4.92
CA LEU A 51 -21.23 4.82 4.51
C LEU A 51 -22.25 4.59 5.63
N ALA A 52 -21.80 4.21 6.83
CA ALA A 52 -22.70 3.90 7.94
C ALA A 52 -23.46 5.14 8.44
N GLU A 53 -22.90 6.34 8.25
CA GLU A 53 -23.55 7.62 8.54
C GLU A 53 -24.47 8.11 7.40
N ASN A 54 -24.62 7.34 6.31
CA ASN A 54 -25.37 7.70 5.11
C ASN A 54 -24.93 9.03 4.45
N ARG A 55 -23.63 9.33 4.48
CA ARG A 55 -23.09 10.51 3.78
C ARG A 55 -23.12 10.30 2.27
N ASP A 56 -23.34 11.39 1.52
CA ASP A 56 -23.22 11.35 0.07
C ASP A 56 -21.76 11.20 -0.33
N ALA A 57 -21.38 9.99 -0.75
CA ALA A 57 -19.99 9.68 -1.11
C ALA A 57 -19.47 10.47 -2.32
N THR A 58 -20.35 11.02 -3.15
CA THR A 58 -19.98 11.79 -4.35
C THR A 58 -19.74 13.27 -4.05
N GLN A 59 -20.27 13.78 -2.93
CA GLN A 59 -20.20 15.20 -2.57
C GLN A 59 -19.38 15.45 -1.30
N THR A 60 -19.32 14.48 -0.38
CA THR A 60 -18.66 14.66 0.91
C THR A 60 -17.13 14.66 0.71
N PRO A 61 -16.43 15.75 1.07
CA PRO A 61 -14.98 15.81 0.97
C PRO A 61 -14.30 15.01 2.09
N VAL A 62 -13.13 14.45 1.82
CA VAL A 62 -12.41 13.60 2.78
C VAL A 62 -11.98 14.36 4.04
N ARG A 63 -11.79 15.68 3.98
CA ARG A 63 -11.47 16.51 5.16
C ARG A 63 -12.50 16.42 6.29
N GLU A 64 -13.75 16.06 5.98
CA GLU A 64 -14.79 15.88 7.01
C GLU A 64 -14.63 14.57 7.78
N LEU A 65 -13.93 13.58 7.21
CA LEU A 65 -13.82 12.22 7.76
C LEU A 65 -12.39 11.84 8.13
N MET A 66 -11.38 12.57 7.68
CA MET A 66 -9.99 12.25 7.99
C MET A 66 -9.71 12.35 9.50
N SER A 67 -8.78 11.54 9.99
CA SER A 67 -8.23 11.70 11.35
C SER A 67 -7.13 12.76 11.33
N ILE A 68 -7.23 13.72 12.26
CA ILE A 68 -6.28 14.83 12.42
C ILE A 68 -5.32 14.66 13.61
N GLU A 69 -5.60 13.70 14.50
CA GLU A 69 -4.66 13.29 15.56
C GLU A 69 -3.61 12.37 14.94
N LEU A 70 -2.55 12.99 14.43
CA LEU A 70 -1.52 12.32 13.65
C LEU A 70 -0.42 11.77 14.55
N VAL A 71 -0.18 10.46 14.44
CA VAL A 71 1.06 9.84 14.88
C VAL A 71 1.97 9.75 13.66
N CYS A 72 3.12 10.41 13.71
CA CYS A 72 4.08 10.48 12.60
C CYS A 72 5.48 10.11 13.07
N GLY A 73 6.24 9.46 12.19
CA GLY A 73 7.69 9.31 12.33
C GLY A 73 8.42 10.48 11.67
N LEU A 74 9.64 10.75 12.09
CA LEU A 74 10.53 11.70 11.43
C LEU A 74 11.44 10.96 10.43
N ALA A 75 11.82 11.62 9.34
CA ALA A 75 12.68 11.05 8.31
C ALA A 75 14.06 10.61 8.85
N GLU A 76 14.54 11.28 9.90
CA GLU A 76 15.82 11.04 10.54
C GLU A 76 15.75 9.97 11.66
N GLN A 77 14.55 9.53 12.05
CA GLN A 77 14.37 8.52 13.10
C GLN A 77 14.83 7.13 12.64
N SER A 78 15.33 6.34 13.60
CA SER A 78 15.72 4.96 13.33
C SER A 78 14.51 4.07 13.05
N LEU A 79 14.77 2.92 12.41
CA LEU A 79 13.72 1.95 12.14
C LEU A 79 13.17 1.32 13.43
N GLU A 80 14.01 1.13 14.43
CA GLU A 80 13.63 0.70 15.78
C GLU A 80 12.67 1.70 16.44
N ASP A 81 12.96 2.99 16.38
CA ASP A 81 12.10 4.02 16.96
C ASP A 81 10.74 4.06 16.27
N ALA A 82 10.73 3.98 14.93
CA ALA A 82 9.50 3.89 14.15
C ALA A 82 8.67 2.65 14.53
N LYS A 83 9.31 1.49 14.74
CA LYS A 83 8.65 0.26 15.22
C LYS A 83 8.03 0.48 16.60
N ALA A 84 8.78 1.06 17.54
CA ALA A 84 8.31 1.32 18.90
C ALA A 84 7.08 2.24 18.89
N LEU A 85 7.13 3.32 18.10
CA LEU A 85 6.01 4.25 17.94
C LEU A 85 4.75 3.55 17.40
N MET A 86 4.93 2.66 16.41
CA MET A 86 3.82 1.88 15.86
C MET A 86 3.23 0.90 16.87
N GLU A 87 4.05 0.29 17.73
CA GLU A 87 3.61 -0.62 18.79
C GLU A 87 2.88 0.13 19.91
N GLU A 88 3.43 1.24 20.37
CA GLU A 88 2.86 2.11 21.41
C GLU A 88 1.46 2.58 21.03
N HIS A 89 1.32 3.13 19.82
CA HIS A 89 0.05 3.65 19.31
C HIS A 89 -0.83 2.57 18.67
N ARG A 90 -0.37 1.31 18.63
CA ARG A 90 -1.08 0.16 18.03
C ARG A 90 -1.49 0.37 16.58
N ILE A 91 -0.70 1.12 15.82
CA ILE A 91 -0.93 1.44 14.42
C ILE A 91 -0.11 0.53 13.51
N ARG A 92 -0.63 0.28 12.30
CA ARG A 92 0.03 -0.60 11.30
C ARG A 92 0.70 0.16 10.17
N ARG A 93 0.38 1.45 10.04
CA ARG A 93 0.99 2.37 9.09
C ARG A 93 1.37 3.65 9.83
N LEU A 94 2.52 4.18 9.49
CA LEU A 94 3.10 5.38 10.07
C LEU A 94 3.49 6.33 8.95
N PRO A 95 2.80 7.48 8.79
CA PRO A 95 3.28 8.57 7.97
C PRO A 95 4.65 9.04 8.46
N VAL A 96 5.57 9.30 7.55
CA VAL A 96 6.89 9.85 7.84
C VAL A 96 6.96 11.25 7.26
N ILE A 97 7.37 12.21 8.09
CA ILE A 97 7.50 13.61 7.72
C ILE A 97 8.94 14.11 7.88
N ASP A 98 9.30 15.16 7.15
CA ASP A 98 10.55 15.89 7.36
C ASP A 98 10.43 16.95 8.47
N GLU A 99 11.54 17.64 8.75
CA GLU A 99 11.61 18.75 9.70
C GLU A 99 10.64 19.92 9.38
N GLN A 100 10.17 20.04 8.13
CA GLN A 100 9.21 21.06 7.69
C GLN A 100 7.75 20.55 7.74
N GLN A 101 7.52 19.37 8.32
CA GLN A 101 6.22 18.68 8.39
C GLN A 101 5.66 18.24 7.03
N ARG A 102 6.52 18.09 6.03
CA ARG A 102 6.12 17.58 4.71
C ARG A 102 6.16 16.08 4.70
N LEU A 103 5.18 15.45 4.07
CA LEU A 103 5.11 13.99 3.95
C LEU A 103 6.22 13.49 3.01
N VAL A 104 7.13 12.67 3.54
CA VAL A 104 8.20 12.03 2.75
C VAL A 104 7.88 10.57 2.40
N GLY A 105 6.95 9.94 3.12
CA GLY A 105 6.49 8.60 2.78
C GLY A 105 5.63 7.96 3.86
N VAL A 106 5.33 6.66 3.69
CA VAL A 106 4.60 5.86 4.67
C VAL A 106 5.37 4.58 4.95
N LEU A 107 5.56 4.27 6.24
CA LEU A 107 6.05 2.99 6.71
C LEU A 107 4.88 2.08 7.06
N SER A 108 4.94 0.82 6.63
CA SER A 108 3.98 -0.20 7.04
C SER A 108 4.67 -1.28 7.87
N ARG A 109 3.93 -1.85 8.82
CA ARG A 109 4.47 -2.89 9.71
C ARG A 109 4.94 -4.13 8.94
N ALA A 110 4.33 -4.39 7.78
CA ALA A 110 4.74 -5.46 6.87
C ALA A 110 6.12 -5.20 6.24
N GLN A 111 6.46 -3.94 5.91
CA GLN A 111 7.79 -3.60 5.40
C GLN A 111 8.87 -3.77 6.46
N LEU A 112 8.54 -3.55 7.73
CA LEU A 112 9.46 -3.75 8.85
C LEU A 112 9.85 -5.23 9.08
N GLN A 113 9.12 -6.15 8.45
CA GLN A 113 9.30 -7.60 8.54
C GLN A 113 9.82 -8.24 7.24
N LEU A 114 9.78 -7.49 6.14
CA LEU A 114 10.28 -7.95 4.84
C LEU A 114 11.70 -7.41 4.62
N PRO A 115 12.59 -8.14 3.94
CA PRO A 115 13.80 -7.54 3.41
C PRO A 115 13.41 -6.36 2.50
N ASP A 116 14.14 -5.25 2.60
CA ASP A 116 13.83 -4.03 1.84
C ASP A 116 13.66 -4.37 0.35
N PRO A 117 12.57 -3.88 -0.30
CA PRO A 117 12.49 -3.96 -1.74
C PRO A 117 13.72 -3.21 -2.31
N PRO A 118 14.36 -3.75 -3.34
CA PRO A 118 15.55 -3.14 -3.92
C PRO A 118 15.24 -1.69 -4.33
N HIS A 119 16.09 -0.76 -3.91
CA HIS A 119 15.82 0.67 -3.95
C HIS A 119 15.61 1.25 -5.36
N LYS A 120 15.99 0.56 -6.46
CA LYS A 120 15.80 1.02 -7.84
C LYS A 120 15.61 -0.14 -8.83
N ASP A 121 14.89 0.13 -9.92
CA ASP A 121 14.74 -0.71 -11.11
C ASP A 121 14.37 -2.18 -10.83
N TYR A 122 13.11 -2.42 -10.45
CA TYR A 122 12.58 -3.75 -10.26
C TYR A 122 11.24 -4.00 -10.95
N VAL A 123 11.01 -5.26 -11.28
CA VAL A 123 9.69 -5.78 -11.66
C VAL A 123 9.11 -6.53 -10.47
N LYS A 124 7.95 -6.08 -10.00
CA LYS A 124 7.15 -6.74 -8.99
C LYS A 124 6.26 -7.75 -9.68
N VAL A 125 6.49 -9.02 -9.41
CA VAL A 125 5.66 -10.12 -9.88
C VAL A 125 4.74 -10.54 -8.75
N THR A 126 3.44 -10.41 -8.95
CA THR A 126 2.41 -10.81 -7.98
C THR A 126 1.72 -12.08 -8.45
N PHE A 127 1.70 -13.07 -7.57
CA PHE A 127 1.03 -14.35 -7.78
C PHE A 127 -0.36 -14.30 -7.17
N ASN A 128 -1.39 -14.48 -8.00
CA ASN A 128 -2.79 -14.54 -7.57
C ASN A 128 -3.33 -15.96 -7.79
N LYS A 129 -4.25 -16.38 -6.92
CA LYS A 129 -5.02 -17.62 -7.08
C LYS A 129 -6.50 -17.31 -6.94
N THR A 130 -7.32 -17.92 -7.79
CA THR A 130 -8.77 -17.86 -7.62
C THR A 130 -9.17 -18.83 -6.52
N LYS A 131 -9.80 -18.32 -5.45
CA LYS A 131 -10.49 -19.14 -4.46
C LYS A 131 -11.99 -19.03 -4.68
N THR A 132 -12.68 -20.16 -4.61
CA THR A 132 -14.14 -20.18 -4.68
C THR A 132 -14.71 -20.09 -3.27
N ASP A 133 -15.70 -19.23 -3.05
CA ASP A 133 -16.42 -19.17 -1.77
C ASP A 133 -17.41 -20.32 -1.60
N SER A 134 -18.11 -20.36 -0.46
CA SER A 134 -19.13 -21.37 -0.18
C SER A 134 -20.34 -21.33 -1.11
N TYR A 135 -20.50 -20.26 -1.90
CA TYR A 135 -21.58 -20.06 -2.87
C TYR A 135 -21.13 -20.33 -4.31
N GLY A 136 -19.91 -20.83 -4.53
CA GLY A 136 -19.40 -21.11 -5.86
C GLY A 136 -18.85 -19.89 -6.60
N ARG A 137 -18.73 -18.72 -5.95
CA ARG A 137 -18.27 -17.49 -6.61
C ARG A 137 -16.74 -17.41 -6.58
N PRO A 138 -16.08 -17.08 -7.71
CA PRO A 138 -14.64 -16.95 -7.77
C PRO A 138 -14.17 -15.61 -7.16
N HIS A 139 -13.17 -15.68 -6.29
CA HIS A 139 -12.52 -14.52 -5.67
C HIS A 139 -11.02 -14.56 -5.95
N PRO A 140 -10.42 -13.49 -6.51
CA PRO A 140 -8.97 -13.41 -6.65
C PRO A 140 -8.33 -13.23 -5.27
N VAL A 141 -7.34 -14.06 -4.97
CA VAL A 141 -6.58 -13.99 -3.71
C VAL A 141 -5.11 -13.86 -4.03
N LYS A 142 -4.51 -12.75 -3.60
CA LYS A 142 -3.07 -12.55 -3.66
C LYS A 142 -2.35 -13.53 -2.74
N LEU A 143 -1.44 -14.31 -3.31
CA LEU A 143 -0.62 -15.27 -2.57
C LEU A 143 0.67 -14.62 -2.09
N LYS A 144 1.50 -14.12 -3.02
CA LYS A 144 2.77 -13.47 -2.72
C LYS A 144 3.22 -12.52 -3.82
N SER A 145 4.12 -11.61 -3.50
CA SER A 145 4.85 -10.80 -4.48
C SER A 145 6.34 -11.11 -4.39
N VAL A 146 7.01 -11.20 -5.54
CA VAL A 146 8.46 -11.36 -5.66
C VAL A 146 9.00 -10.17 -6.45
N TYR A 147 10.09 -9.59 -5.96
CA TYR A 147 10.78 -8.47 -6.61
C TYR A 147 11.96 -9.01 -7.39
N ILE A 148 11.98 -8.73 -8.70
CA ILE A 148 13.06 -9.12 -9.60
C ILE A 148 13.81 -7.87 -10.04
N THR A 149 15.12 -7.84 -9.80
CA THR A 149 16.04 -6.80 -10.25
C THR A 149 16.86 -7.27 -11.43
N GLY A 150 17.45 -6.31 -12.16
CA GLY A 150 18.38 -6.61 -13.26
C GLY A 150 17.72 -7.00 -14.59
N THR A 151 16.39 -7.01 -14.67
CA THR A 151 15.66 -7.15 -15.93
C THR A 151 14.52 -6.15 -16.02
N ARG A 152 14.29 -5.64 -17.22
CA ARG A 152 13.15 -4.77 -17.58
C ARG A 152 12.09 -5.52 -18.37
N ASP A 153 12.42 -6.73 -18.81
CA ASP A 153 11.51 -7.60 -19.51
C ASP A 153 10.58 -8.29 -18.51
N LYS A 154 9.27 -8.07 -18.69
CA LYS A 154 8.22 -8.64 -17.85
C LYS A 154 8.23 -10.15 -17.93
N ASP A 155 8.46 -10.74 -19.10
CA ASP A 155 8.43 -12.19 -19.28
C ASP A 155 9.64 -12.83 -18.58
N ALA A 156 10.83 -12.26 -18.76
CA ALA A 156 12.02 -12.67 -18.02
C ALA A 156 11.85 -12.54 -16.50
N ALA A 157 11.19 -11.48 -16.02
CA ALA A 157 10.88 -11.30 -14.61
C ALA A 157 9.91 -12.37 -14.10
N VAL A 158 8.86 -12.71 -14.86
CA VAL A 158 7.91 -13.78 -14.51
C VAL A 158 8.64 -15.11 -14.38
N GLN A 159 9.50 -15.46 -15.34
CA GLN A 159 10.25 -16.72 -15.30
C GLN A 159 11.20 -16.79 -14.09
N ALA A 160 11.92 -15.70 -13.80
CA ALA A 160 12.78 -15.60 -12.64
C ALA A 160 11.98 -15.72 -11.32
N ALA A 161 10.82 -15.08 -11.25
CA ALA A 161 9.94 -15.13 -10.09
C ALA A 161 9.32 -16.52 -9.89
N LEU A 162 8.91 -17.20 -10.96
CA LEU A 162 8.40 -18.58 -10.91
C LEU A 162 9.48 -19.55 -10.39
N LYS A 163 10.70 -19.46 -10.91
CA LYS A 163 11.82 -20.28 -10.46
C LYS A 163 12.13 -20.06 -8.98
N ARG A 164 12.17 -18.79 -8.53
CA ARG A 164 12.39 -18.43 -7.13
C ARG A 164 11.23 -18.88 -6.24
N ALA A 165 10.01 -18.85 -6.76
CA ALA A 165 8.86 -19.34 -6.04
C ALA A 165 8.93 -20.86 -5.84
N GLN A 166 9.24 -21.63 -6.89
CA GLN A 166 9.32 -23.12 -6.84
C GLN A 166 10.38 -23.66 -5.88
N GLN A 167 11.43 -22.87 -5.61
CA GLN A 167 12.48 -23.23 -4.65
C GLN A 167 12.10 -22.98 -3.18
N ASP A 168 10.97 -22.32 -2.93
CA ASP A 168 10.49 -21.98 -1.59
C ASP A 168 9.46 -23.03 -1.12
N GLU A 169 9.92 -24.05 -0.38
CA GLU A 169 9.13 -25.20 0.12
C GLU A 169 7.90 -24.80 0.94
N ARG A 170 7.79 -23.54 1.41
CA ARG A 170 6.61 -23.02 2.12
C ARG A 170 5.46 -22.63 1.19
N THR A 171 5.69 -22.54 -0.12
CA THR A 171 4.68 -22.11 -1.08
C THR A 171 4.15 -23.31 -1.84
N ASN A 172 2.91 -23.72 -1.57
CA ASN A 172 2.27 -24.78 -2.34
C ASN A 172 1.93 -24.28 -3.76
N LEU A 173 2.89 -24.42 -4.68
CA LEU A 173 2.90 -23.79 -6.01
C LEU A 173 2.23 -24.60 -7.12
N GLU A 174 1.76 -25.81 -6.83
CA GLU A 174 1.12 -26.70 -7.82
C GLU A 174 -0.19 -26.15 -8.42
N SER A 175 -0.63 -24.95 -8.02
CA SER A 175 -1.85 -24.29 -8.51
C SER A 175 -1.68 -22.79 -8.82
N VAL A 176 -0.45 -22.34 -9.10
CA VAL A 176 -0.11 -20.90 -9.23
C VAL A 176 -0.21 -20.35 -10.66
N SER A 177 -0.78 -21.12 -11.58
CA SER A 177 -0.88 -20.75 -13.00
C SER A 177 -2.06 -19.85 -13.37
N ASP A 178 -2.98 -19.53 -12.45
CA ASP A 178 -4.26 -18.95 -12.89
C ASP A 178 -4.16 -17.47 -13.28
N LYS A 179 -3.41 -16.62 -12.55
CA LYS A 179 -3.10 -15.24 -12.94
C LYS A 179 -1.80 -14.72 -12.32
N ILE A 180 -0.86 -14.30 -13.17
CA ILE A 180 0.38 -13.60 -12.78
C ILE A 180 0.27 -12.15 -13.23
N GLU A 181 0.40 -11.22 -12.29
CA GLU A 181 0.40 -9.79 -12.57
C GLU A 181 1.82 -9.24 -12.44
N THR A 182 2.22 -8.41 -13.40
CA THR A 182 3.53 -7.76 -13.41
C THR A 182 3.41 -6.25 -13.42
N GLU A 183 4.02 -5.64 -12.43
CA GLU A 183 4.10 -4.20 -12.27
C GLU A 183 5.57 -3.78 -12.32
N SER A 184 5.91 -2.87 -13.25
CA SER A 184 7.25 -2.32 -13.36
C SER A 184 7.27 -0.99 -12.64
N ILE A 185 8.00 -0.90 -11.52
CA ILE A 185 8.11 0.34 -10.76
C ILE A 185 9.40 1.04 -11.20
N ARG A 186 9.25 2.28 -11.63
CA ARG A 186 10.34 3.21 -11.96
C ARG A 186 10.31 4.33 -10.92
N GLU A 187 11.42 4.64 -10.30
CA GLU A 187 11.56 6.01 -9.76
C GLU A 187 11.63 6.95 -10.97
N GLY A 188 10.72 7.93 -11.01
CA GLY A 188 10.80 9.02 -11.96
C GLY A 188 12.15 9.72 -11.81
N ASN A 189 12.82 9.95 -12.94
CA ASN A 189 14.00 10.79 -12.95
C ASN A 189 13.57 12.24 -12.74
N THR A 190 14.31 12.95 -11.88
CA THR A 190 14.27 14.38 -11.54
C THR A 190 13.20 14.83 -10.53
#